data_AF-A0A7K6JYW5-F1
#
_entry.id   AF-A0A7K6JYW5-F1
#
_cell.length_a   1.000
_cell.length_b   1.000
_cell.length_c   1.000
_cell.angle_alpha   90.00
_cell.angle_beta   90.00
_cell.angle_gamma   90.00
#
_symmetry.space_group_name_H-M   'P 1'
#
loop_
_entity.id
_entity.type
_entity.pdbx_description
1 polymer ?
#
loop_
_entity_poly.entity_id
_entity_poly.type
_entity_poly.pdbx_seq_one_letter_code
_entity_poly.pdbx_strand_id
1 'polypeptide(L)'
;ENPHPEEYRIASLVFYSFVFTVGLLVNATALWVFSCTTKKRTTITVYMMNVALLDLFFIFSLPFRIIYHGTETWSFGDTFCRIIGAFTVFYPAIALWLLAFISVDRFMAIVQPKHVKELKNTKKAVLACTGIWIMTLSTTSPLLFLRSDPDQTSNFTTCMKMLDIIHLKEVNTLNFCRLIFFFLIPLFIMMGCYLVIIYNFIHGKTSKLKPKAKERSIRIIVTLIAQVLICFVPFHICFAFLMLQDDNTAYNPWAAFTTFLMNLSTCLDVILYYIVSKQFQARVISVILYRNYLRSVRRKSFRTGSVRSLNNMNSEMI
;
A
#
# COMPACT_ATOMS: atom_id res chain seq x y z
N GLU A 1 0.25 25.77 20.65
CA GLU A 1 -0.45 24.58 21.17
C GLU A 1 -0.57 23.57 20.04
N ASN A 2 -0.39 22.28 20.33
CA ASN A 2 -0.43 21.23 19.32
C ASN A 2 -1.90 21.08 18.84
N PRO A 3 -2.21 21.17 17.53
CA PRO A 3 -3.59 21.26 17.06
C PRO A 3 -4.36 19.93 17.09
N HIS A 4 -3.77 18.85 17.59
CA HIS A 4 -4.35 17.50 17.53
C HIS A 4 -4.76 16.94 18.90
N PRO A 5 -5.92 16.25 18.99
CA PRO A 5 -6.32 15.53 20.20
C PRO A 5 -5.32 14.43 20.57
N GLU A 6 -5.11 14.21 21.87
CA GLU A 6 -4.25 13.12 22.38
C GLU A 6 -4.67 11.74 21.84
N GLU A 7 -5.98 11.51 21.69
CA GLU A 7 -6.54 10.27 21.14
C GLU A 7 -6.01 9.97 19.72
N TYR A 8 -5.93 11.00 18.87
CA TYR A 8 -5.41 10.86 17.51
C TYR A 8 -3.93 10.48 17.50
N ARG A 9 -3.15 11.04 18.43
CA ARG A 9 -1.72 10.76 18.58
C ARG A 9 -1.49 9.30 18.95
N ILE A 10 -2.21 8.81 19.96
CA ILE A 10 -2.14 7.40 20.39
C ILE A 10 -2.56 6.47 19.24
N ALA A 11 -3.68 6.79 18.57
CA ALA A 11 -4.14 6.02 17.42
C ALA A 11 -3.10 5.98 16.29
N SER A 12 -2.47 7.12 15.97
CA SER A 12 -1.42 7.23 14.95
C SER A 12 -0.20 6.39 15.29
N LEU A 13 0.26 6.41 16.55
CA LEU A 13 1.39 5.62 17.01
C LEU A 13 1.13 4.11 16.84
N VAL A 14 -0.02 3.64 17.29
CA VAL A 14 -0.41 2.23 17.18
C VAL A 14 -0.55 1.83 15.71
N PHE A 15 -1.27 2.63 14.93
CA PHE A 15 -1.56 2.34 13.53
C PHE A 15 -0.29 2.32 12.68
N TYR A 16 0.55 3.37 12.74
CA TYR A 16 1.77 3.42 11.95
C TYR A 16 2.80 2.36 12.38
N SER A 17 2.87 2.00 13.67
CA SER A 17 3.71 0.89 14.13
C SER A 17 3.24 -0.46 13.57
N PHE A 18 1.92 -0.67 13.52
CA PHE A 18 1.32 -1.85 12.88
C PHE A 18 1.65 -1.90 11.39
N VAL A 19 1.40 -0.81 10.65
CA VAL A 19 1.66 -0.72 9.21
C VAL A 19 3.15 -0.91 8.92
N PHE A 20 4.03 -0.28 9.70
CA PHE A 20 5.48 -0.45 9.56
C PHE A 20 5.87 -1.93 9.72
N THR A 21 5.43 -2.58 10.79
CA THR A 21 5.83 -3.96 11.08
C THR A 21 5.27 -4.94 10.05
N VAL A 22 3.96 -4.89 9.78
CA VAL A 22 3.29 -5.82 8.86
C VAL A 22 3.68 -5.54 7.41
N GLY A 23 3.62 -4.28 7.01
CA GLY A 23 3.95 -3.84 5.66
C GLY A 23 5.41 -4.18 5.31
N LEU A 24 6.36 -3.96 6.22
CA LEU A 24 7.77 -4.28 5.98
C LEU A 24 7.95 -5.78 5.73
N LEU A 25 7.38 -6.63 6.59
CA LEU A 25 7.47 -8.08 6.45
C LEU A 25 6.85 -8.57 5.14
N VAL A 26 5.65 -8.09 4.81
CA VAL A 26 4.93 -8.47 3.59
C VAL A 26 5.71 -8.06 2.35
N ASN A 27 6.08 -6.78 2.24
CA ASN A 27 6.66 -6.22 1.02
C ASN A 27 8.12 -6.64 0.83
N ALA A 28 8.92 -6.76 1.91
CA ALA A 28 10.27 -7.30 1.80
C ALA A 28 10.26 -8.77 1.34
N THR A 29 9.35 -9.59 1.91
CA THR A 29 9.18 -10.99 1.47
C THR A 29 8.73 -11.07 0.03
N ALA A 30 7.78 -10.22 -0.38
CA ALA A 30 7.28 -10.18 -1.74
C ALA A 30 8.39 -9.82 -2.72
N LEU A 31 9.12 -8.74 -2.46
CA LEU A 31 10.23 -8.29 -3.30
C LEU A 31 11.31 -9.36 -3.41
N TRP A 32 11.68 -10.01 -2.32
CA TRP A 32 12.62 -11.14 -2.32
C TRP A 32 12.12 -12.31 -3.18
N VAL A 33 10.87 -12.75 -2.97
CA VAL A 33 10.28 -13.87 -3.71
C VAL A 33 10.23 -13.55 -5.21
N PHE A 34 9.75 -12.36 -5.58
CA PHE A 34 9.64 -11.97 -6.97
C PHE A 34 11.02 -11.83 -7.62
N SER A 35 12.00 -11.26 -6.92
CA SER A 35 13.32 -10.98 -7.48
C SER A 35 14.20 -12.21 -7.61
N CYS A 36 14.20 -13.06 -6.57
CA CYS A 36 15.16 -14.15 -6.41
C CYS A 36 14.56 -15.55 -6.63
N THR A 37 13.26 -15.75 -6.35
CA THR A 37 12.64 -17.09 -6.43
C THR A 37 11.86 -17.30 -7.74
N THR A 38 11.31 -16.24 -8.33
CA THR A 38 10.52 -16.33 -9.58
C THR A 38 11.42 -16.54 -10.80
N LYS A 39 11.53 -17.80 -11.25
CA LYS A 39 12.37 -18.20 -12.39
C LYS A 39 11.99 -17.55 -13.74
N LYS A 40 10.71 -17.29 -13.97
CA LYS A 40 10.21 -16.70 -15.24
C LYS A 40 9.50 -15.38 -14.95
N ARG A 41 10.16 -14.26 -15.25
CA ARG A 41 9.57 -12.93 -15.09
C ARG A 41 8.52 -12.68 -16.17
N THR A 42 7.39 -12.13 -15.76
CA THR A 42 6.28 -11.70 -16.62
C THR A 42 5.98 -10.23 -16.33
N THR A 43 5.20 -9.57 -17.19
CA THR A 43 4.81 -8.16 -16.99
C THR A 43 4.14 -7.94 -15.63
N ILE A 44 3.19 -8.79 -15.23
CA ILE A 44 2.58 -8.73 -13.90
C ILE A 44 3.59 -8.87 -12.77
N THR A 45 4.64 -9.70 -12.93
CA THR A 45 5.69 -9.83 -11.91
C THR A 45 6.49 -8.53 -11.76
N VAL A 46 6.77 -7.84 -12.87
CA VAL A 46 7.46 -6.54 -12.84
C VAL A 46 6.60 -5.48 -12.14
N TYR A 47 5.30 -5.43 -12.42
CA TYR A 47 4.39 -4.52 -11.71
C TYR A 47 4.34 -4.82 -10.21
N MET A 48 4.22 -6.09 -9.80
CA MET A 48 4.23 -6.47 -8.38
C MET A 48 5.54 -6.14 -7.66
N MET A 49 6.68 -6.27 -8.34
CA MET A 49 7.97 -5.83 -7.78
C MET A 49 7.98 -4.32 -7.54
N ASN A 50 7.43 -3.54 -8.47
CA ASN A 50 7.34 -2.09 -8.33
C ASN A 50 6.36 -1.67 -7.23
N VAL A 51 5.24 -2.39 -7.04
CA VAL A 51 4.32 -2.19 -5.91
C VAL A 51 5.08 -2.42 -4.60
N ALA A 52 5.71 -3.59 -4.44
CA ALA A 52 6.47 -3.90 -3.23
C ALA A 52 7.62 -2.91 -2.96
N LEU A 53 8.29 -2.43 -4.02
CA LEU A 53 9.35 -1.44 -3.89
C LEU A 53 8.80 -0.07 -3.46
N LEU A 54 7.70 0.38 -4.06
CA LEU A 54 7.02 1.62 -3.69
C LEU A 54 6.55 1.58 -2.24
N ASP A 55 5.91 0.47 -1.84
CA ASP A 55 5.43 0.29 -0.47
C ASP A 55 6.60 0.32 0.52
N LEU A 56 7.73 -0.33 0.21
CA LEU A 56 8.91 -0.28 1.08
C LEU A 56 9.44 1.14 1.25
N PHE A 57 9.56 1.92 0.17
CA PHE A 57 9.98 3.32 0.29
C PHE A 57 9.04 4.13 1.18
N PHE A 58 7.73 3.92 1.04
CA PHE A 58 6.74 4.59 1.89
C PHE A 58 6.80 4.10 3.34
N ILE A 59 6.92 2.79 3.57
CA ILE A 59 7.03 2.18 4.90
C ILE A 59 8.27 2.69 5.65
N PHE A 60 9.41 2.87 4.97
CA PHE A 60 10.62 3.44 5.59
C PHE A 60 10.45 4.90 6.03
N SER A 61 9.43 5.62 5.54
CA SER A 61 9.09 6.95 6.06
C SER A 61 8.30 6.93 7.37
N LEU A 62 7.63 5.82 7.70
CA LEU A 62 6.73 5.72 8.85
C LEU A 62 7.41 5.87 10.21
N PRO A 63 8.63 5.35 10.47
CA PRO A 63 9.33 5.56 11.73
C PRO A 63 9.48 7.03 12.11
N PHE A 64 9.70 7.90 11.13
CA PHE A 64 9.83 9.34 11.37
C PHE A 64 8.49 9.98 11.75
N ARG A 65 7.38 9.50 11.16
CA ARG A 65 6.03 9.88 11.60
C ARG A 65 5.75 9.43 13.03
N ILE A 66 6.13 8.20 13.37
CA ILE A 66 5.97 7.64 14.71
C ILE A 66 6.74 8.48 15.74
N ILE A 67 8.00 8.81 15.46
CA ILE A 67 8.81 9.65 16.36
C ILE A 67 8.17 11.03 16.53
N TYR A 68 7.70 11.65 15.44
CA TYR A 68 7.02 12.94 15.52
C TYR A 68 5.75 12.89 16.37
N HIS A 69 4.89 11.87 16.18
CA HIS A 69 3.71 11.69 17.02
C HIS A 69 4.06 11.33 18.47
N GLY A 70 5.24 10.75 18.75
CA GLY A 70 5.65 10.42 20.12
C GLY A 70 6.31 11.57 20.88
N THR A 71 7.07 12.41 20.17
CA THR A 71 7.90 13.49 20.76
C THR A 71 7.29 14.86 20.58
N GLU A 72 6.21 14.97 19.79
CA GLU A 72 5.50 16.21 19.48
C GLU A 72 6.36 17.27 18.78
N THR A 73 7.59 16.92 18.39
CA THR A 73 8.58 17.82 17.84
C THR A 73 9.27 17.18 16.64
N TRP A 74 9.43 17.95 15.56
CA TRP A 74 10.14 17.51 14.37
C TRP A 74 11.62 17.86 14.47
N SER A 75 12.46 16.84 14.74
CA SER A 75 13.90 17.03 14.93
C SER A 75 14.76 16.76 13.69
N PHE A 76 14.15 16.45 12.54
CA PHE A 76 14.87 15.98 11.35
C PHE A 76 15.13 17.07 10.29
N GLY A 77 14.76 18.31 10.59
CA GLY A 77 14.94 19.48 9.72
C GLY A 77 13.88 19.61 8.61
N ASP A 78 13.76 20.83 8.08
CA ASP A 78 12.74 21.22 7.10
C ASP A 78 12.78 20.40 5.81
N THR A 79 13.97 20.23 5.22
CA THR A 79 14.12 19.47 3.96
C THR A 79 13.55 18.06 4.07
N PHE A 80 13.77 17.40 5.21
CA PHE A 80 13.24 16.06 5.42
C PHE A 80 11.72 16.07 5.65
N CYS A 81 11.19 17.07 6.37
CA CYS A 81 9.74 17.27 6.51
C CYS A 81 9.07 17.41 5.14
N ARG A 82 9.64 18.22 4.24
CA ARG A 82 9.16 18.42 2.87
C ARG A 82 9.17 17.12 2.06
N ILE A 83 10.22 16.31 2.20
CA ILE A 83 10.31 14.99 1.53
C ILE A 83 9.20 14.06 2.03
N ILE A 84 9.01 13.95 3.35
CA ILE A 84 7.97 13.08 3.94
C ILE A 84 6.55 13.59 3.59
N GLY A 85 6.36 14.91 3.55
CA GLY A 85 5.14 15.55 3.07
C GLY A 85 4.88 15.21 1.61
N ALA A 86 5.86 15.38 0.72
CA ALA A 86 5.74 15.03 -0.70
C ALA A 86 5.40 13.54 -0.91
N PHE A 87 5.92 12.64 -0.06
CA PHE A 87 5.60 11.22 -0.12
C PHE A 87 4.11 10.91 0.06
N THR A 88 3.36 11.73 0.80
CA THR A 88 1.90 11.53 0.99
C THR A 88 1.11 11.57 -0.30
N VAL A 89 1.60 12.30 -1.31
CA VAL A 89 0.94 12.40 -2.61
C VAL A 89 1.66 11.61 -3.69
N PHE A 90 2.98 11.46 -3.57
CA PHE A 90 3.78 10.62 -4.45
C PHE A 90 3.35 9.14 -4.38
N TYR A 91 3.18 8.62 -3.16
CA TYR A 91 2.81 7.22 -2.93
C TYR A 91 1.50 6.81 -3.62
N PRO A 92 0.34 7.43 -3.32
CA PRO A 92 -0.93 7.02 -3.93
C PRO A 92 -0.94 7.19 -5.45
N ALA A 93 -0.20 8.18 -5.98
CA ALA A 93 -0.09 8.41 -7.41
C ALA A 93 0.56 7.23 -8.15
N ILE A 94 1.72 6.76 -7.71
CA ILE A 94 2.37 5.60 -8.35
C ILE A 94 1.56 4.33 -8.08
N ALA A 95 1.05 4.15 -6.87
CA ALA A 95 0.29 2.96 -6.49
C ALA A 95 -0.91 2.75 -7.44
N LEU A 96 -1.72 3.78 -7.67
CA LEU A 96 -2.89 3.69 -8.55
C LEU A 96 -2.54 3.35 -10.00
N TRP A 97 -1.47 3.91 -10.54
CA TRP A 97 -0.99 3.56 -11.87
C TRP A 97 -0.48 2.13 -11.96
N LEU A 98 0.22 1.64 -10.94
CA LEU A 98 0.63 0.23 -10.88
C LEU A 98 -0.57 -0.70 -10.82
N LEU A 99 -1.59 -0.39 -10.03
CA LEU A 99 -2.85 -1.15 -9.99
C LEU A 99 -3.57 -1.10 -11.36
N ALA A 100 -3.57 0.04 -12.04
CA ALA A 100 -4.12 0.17 -13.40
C ALA A 100 -3.33 -0.69 -14.41
N PHE A 101 -2.00 -0.71 -14.34
CA PHE A 101 -1.19 -1.59 -15.19
C PHE A 101 -1.44 -3.07 -14.93
N ILE A 102 -1.60 -3.48 -13.67
CA ILE A 102 -2.00 -4.85 -13.33
C ILE A 102 -3.40 -5.15 -13.88
N SER A 103 -4.34 -4.19 -13.84
CA SER A 103 -5.69 -4.34 -14.38
C SER A 103 -5.69 -4.54 -15.90
N VAL A 104 -4.90 -3.73 -16.62
CA VAL A 104 -4.69 -3.86 -18.07
C VAL A 104 -4.04 -5.20 -18.39
N ASP A 105 -3.07 -5.65 -17.60
CA ASP A 105 -2.43 -6.95 -17.74
C ASP A 105 -3.45 -8.10 -17.60
N ARG A 106 -4.37 -8.02 -16.63
CA ARG A 106 -5.48 -8.97 -16.47
C ARG A 106 -6.46 -8.92 -17.63
N PHE A 107 -6.82 -7.73 -18.09
CA PHE A 107 -7.65 -7.54 -19.28
C PHE A 107 -7.03 -8.22 -20.50
N MET A 108 -5.75 -7.95 -20.79
CA MET A 108 -5.04 -8.54 -21.92
C MET A 108 -4.99 -10.07 -21.82
N ALA A 109 -4.75 -10.61 -20.61
CA ALA A 109 -4.71 -12.05 -20.38
C ALA A 109 -6.04 -12.77 -20.61
N ILE A 110 -7.18 -12.09 -20.39
CA ILE A 110 -8.52 -12.68 -20.48
C ILE A 110 -9.13 -12.44 -21.87
N VAL A 111 -9.08 -11.21 -22.35
CA VAL A 111 -9.86 -10.73 -23.51
C VAL A 111 -9.03 -10.80 -24.80
N GLN A 112 -7.70 -10.67 -24.70
CA GLN A 112 -6.80 -10.58 -25.86
C GLN A 112 -5.79 -11.74 -25.91
N PRO A 113 -6.25 -13.01 -26.02
CA PRO A 113 -5.35 -14.17 -26.03
C PRO A 113 -4.34 -14.17 -27.19
N LYS A 114 -4.60 -13.43 -28.27
CA LYS A 114 -3.66 -13.21 -29.39
C LYS A 114 -2.42 -12.40 -28.98
N HIS A 115 -2.53 -11.58 -27.94
CA HIS A 115 -1.48 -10.68 -27.44
C HIS A 115 -0.72 -11.24 -26.23
N VAL A 116 -0.81 -12.55 -25.95
CA VAL A 116 -0.12 -13.20 -24.82
C VAL A 116 1.41 -13.03 -24.85
N LYS A 117 1.99 -12.79 -26.04
CA LYS A 117 3.43 -12.45 -26.16
C LYS A 117 3.78 -11.15 -25.44
N GLU A 118 2.87 -10.17 -25.43
CA GLU A 118 3.06 -8.89 -24.74
C GLU A 118 3.13 -9.06 -23.22
N LEU A 119 2.39 -10.01 -22.65
CA LEU A 119 2.43 -10.34 -21.21
C LEU A 119 3.78 -10.95 -20.75
N LYS A 120 4.64 -11.31 -21.71
CA LYS A 120 6.00 -11.78 -21.45
C LYS A 120 7.04 -10.69 -21.72
N ASN A 121 6.65 -9.55 -22.27
CA ASN A 121 7.55 -8.46 -22.62
C ASN A 121 7.86 -7.60 -21.38
N THR A 122 8.74 -8.10 -20.52
CA THR A 122 9.15 -7.42 -19.29
C THR A 122 9.83 -6.08 -19.55
N LYS A 123 10.48 -5.89 -20.71
CA LYS A 123 11.11 -4.61 -21.08
C LYS A 123 10.07 -3.50 -21.20
N LYS A 124 8.92 -3.76 -21.82
CA LYS A 124 7.81 -2.80 -21.89
C LYS A 124 7.25 -2.47 -20.51
N ALA A 125 7.08 -3.46 -19.64
CA ALA A 125 6.62 -3.24 -18.27
C ALA A 125 7.61 -2.40 -17.45
N VAL A 126 8.92 -2.67 -17.57
CA VAL A 126 9.97 -1.87 -16.92
C VAL A 126 9.94 -0.43 -17.44
N LEU A 127 9.88 -0.24 -18.76
CA LEU A 127 9.81 1.10 -19.35
C LEU A 127 8.57 1.88 -18.87
N ALA A 128 7.41 1.23 -18.81
CA ALA A 128 6.18 1.83 -18.28
C ALA A 128 6.32 2.21 -16.79
N CYS A 129 6.94 1.35 -15.98
CA CYS A 129 7.21 1.65 -14.58
C CYS A 129 8.18 2.84 -14.45
N THR A 130 9.33 2.80 -15.14
CA THR A 130 10.31 3.90 -15.12
C THR A 130 9.67 5.22 -15.57
N GLY A 131 8.82 5.18 -16.59
CA GLY A 131 8.06 6.34 -17.05
C GLY A 131 7.15 6.92 -15.96
N ILE A 132 6.38 6.08 -15.24
CA ILE A 132 5.54 6.57 -14.14
C ILE A 132 6.38 7.13 -13.00
N TRP A 133 7.48 6.48 -12.62
CA TRP A 133 8.39 6.98 -11.59
C TRP A 133 8.92 8.37 -11.92
N ILE A 134 9.50 8.55 -13.11
CA ILE A 134 10.06 9.84 -13.55
C ILE A 134 8.97 10.90 -13.59
N MET A 135 7.82 10.60 -14.20
CA MET A 135 6.73 11.57 -14.32
C MET A 135 6.18 11.98 -12.96
N THR A 136 5.93 11.03 -12.06
CA THR A 136 5.44 11.36 -10.72
C THR A 136 6.49 12.18 -9.97
N LEU A 137 7.78 11.78 -9.98
CA LEU A 137 8.86 12.54 -9.36
C LEU A 137 8.89 13.99 -9.86
N SER A 138 8.87 14.18 -11.18
CA SER A 138 8.86 15.50 -11.80
C SER A 138 7.67 16.34 -11.34
N THR A 139 6.46 15.78 -11.32
CA THR A 139 5.25 16.50 -10.90
C THR A 139 5.18 16.76 -9.38
N THR A 140 5.83 15.93 -8.56
CA THR A 140 5.87 16.13 -7.10
C THR A 140 7.01 17.02 -6.64
N SER A 141 8.08 17.15 -7.44
CA SER A 141 9.27 17.95 -7.08
C SER A 141 8.97 19.41 -6.72
N PRO A 142 8.02 20.14 -7.34
CA PRO A 142 7.75 21.52 -6.99
C PRO A 142 7.26 21.71 -5.55
N LEU A 143 6.65 20.67 -4.95
CA LEU A 143 6.22 20.70 -3.55
C LEU A 143 7.40 20.84 -2.58
N LEU A 144 8.60 20.41 -2.98
CA LEU A 144 9.80 20.55 -2.15
C LEU A 144 10.26 22.00 -2.07
N PHE A 145 9.90 22.84 -3.04
CA PHE A 145 10.37 24.22 -3.18
C PHE A 145 9.29 25.27 -2.90
N LEU A 146 8.18 24.88 -2.26
CA LEU A 146 7.13 25.81 -1.84
C LEU A 146 7.69 26.91 -0.93
N ARG A 147 7.38 28.17 -1.27
CA ARG A 147 8.00 29.38 -0.71
C ARG A 147 7.36 29.79 0.62
N SER A 148 6.06 29.57 0.79
CA SER A 148 5.38 29.78 2.06
C SER A 148 5.42 28.50 2.87
N ASP A 149 6.12 28.54 4.00
CA ASP A 149 6.19 27.41 4.90
C ASP A 149 5.37 27.72 6.16
N PRO A 150 4.26 27.01 6.44
CA PRO A 150 3.54 27.19 7.70
C PRO A 150 4.46 26.92 8.91
N ASP A 151 5.47 26.05 8.75
CA ASP A 151 6.42 25.69 9.80
C ASP A 151 7.48 26.80 10.06
N GLN A 152 7.54 27.87 9.26
CA GLN A 152 8.36 29.06 9.61
C GLN A 152 7.88 29.71 10.90
N THR A 153 6.57 29.73 11.14
CA THR A 153 5.98 30.34 12.34
C THR A 153 6.30 29.59 13.63
N SER A 154 6.64 28.29 13.53
CA SER A 154 7.02 27.42 14.65
C SER A 154 8.53 27.16 14.72
N ASN A 155 9.37 27.95 14.02
CA ASN A 155 10.81 27.72 13.90
C ASN A 155 11.17 26.28 13.45
N PHE A 156 10.36 25.69 12.56
CA PHE A 156 10.53 24.32 12.04
C PHE A 156 10.50 23.21 13.09
N THR A 157 9.93 23.49 14.26
CA THR A 157 9.74 22.48 15.32
C THR A 157 8.53 21.59 15.05
N THR A 158 7.68 21.94 14.07
CA THR A 158 6.56 21.14 13.58
C THR A 158 6.79 20.72 12.14
N CYS A 159 6.03 19.70 11.70
CA CYS A 159 5.97 19.31 10.29
C CYS A 159 4.50 19.27 9.84
N MET A 160 3.89 20.45 9.71
CA MET A 160 2.46 20.59 9.38
C MET A 160 2.15 20.03 7.98
N LYS A 161 3.13 20.07 7.06
CA LYS A 161 3.05 19.47 5.71
C LYS A 161 2.93 17.95 5.69
N MET A 162 3.34 17.27 6.76
CA MET A 162 3.17 15.83 6.92
C MET A 162 1.80 15.45 7.47
N LEU A 163 1.20 16.38 8.23
CA LEU A 163 -0.02 16.20 9.01
C LEU A 163 -1.27 16.58 8.22
N ASP A 164 -1.21 17.64 7.40
CA ASP A 164 -2.40 18.10 6.70
C ASP A 164 -2.15 18.42 5.23
N ILE A 165 -2.98 17.80 4.40
CA ILE A 165 -3.06 18.00 2.95
C ILE A 165 -3.38 19.46 2.61
N ILE A 166 -4.04 20.16 3.54
CA ILE A 166 -4.46 21.56 3.43
C ILE A 166 -3.26 22.48 3.12
N HIS A 167 -2.07 22.20 3.65
CA HIS A 167 -0.88 23.02 3.40
C HIS A 167 -0.27 22.83 2.00
N LEU A 168 -0.78 21.89 1.19
CA LEU A 168 -0.43 21.77 -0.23
C LEU A 168 -1.29 22.68 -1.14
N LYS A 169 -2.24 23.45 -0.59
CA LYS A 169 -3.23 24.26 -1.34
C LYS A 169 -2.62 25.36 -2.23
N GLU A 170 -1.40 25.83 -1.95
CA GLU A 170 -0.75 26.93 -2.70
C GLU A 170 -0.58 26.67 -4.22
N VAL A 171 -0.72 25.43 -4.69
CA VAL A 171 -0.62 25.10 -6.13
C VAL A 171 -1.88 24.41 -6.66
N ASN A 172 -2.99 25.14 -6.62
CA ASN A 172 -4.31 24.62 -6.98
C ASN A 172 -4.33 23.95 -8.36
N THR A 173 -3.76 24.57 -9.40
CA THR A 173 -3.71 24.01 -10.76
C THR A 173 -2.92 22.70 -10.84
N LEU A 174 -1.74 22.61 -10.22
CA LEU A 174 -0.96 21.36 -10.22
C LEU A 174 -1.66 20.25 -9.45
N ASN A 175 -2.33 20.58 -8.33
CA ASN A 175 -3.07 19.59 -7.55
C ASN A 175 -4.30 19.06 -8.31
N PHE A 176 -5.03 19.91 -9.04
CA PHE A 176 -6.09 19.46 -9.94
C PHE A 176 -5.56 18.58 -11.06
N CYS A 177 -4.47 18.96 -11.72
CA CYS A 177 -3.81 18.12 -12.73
C CYS A 177 -3.42 16.76 -12.14
N ARG A 178 -2.94 16.71 -10.90
CA ARG A 178 -2.56 15.46 -10.22
C ARG A 178 -3.78 14.61 -9.87
N LEU A 179 -4.86 15.20 -9.38
CA LEU A 179 -6.11 14.48 -9.13
C LEU A 179 -6.66 13.85 -10.41
N ILE A 180 -6.65 14.59 -11.51
CA ILE A 180 -7.11 14.08 -12.80
C ILE A 180 -6.17 12.96 -13.29
N PHE A 181 -4.87 13.23 -13.32
CA PHE A 181 -3.92 12.36 -13.98
C PHE A 181 -3.52 11.13 -13.16
N PHE A 182 -3.34 11.28 -11.86
CA PHE A 182 -2.87 10.20 -10.98
C PHE A 182 -4.00 9.47 -10.24
N PHE A 183 -5.23 10.00 -10.27
CA PHE A 183 -6.38 9.32 -9.70
C PHE A 183 -7.47 9.00 -10.74
N LEU A 184 -8.06 10.00 -11.40
CA LEU A 184 -9.19 9.76 -12.31
C LEU A 184 -8.81 8.89 -13.52
N ILE A 185 -7.70 9.17 -14.19
CA ILE A 185 -7.26 8.40 -15.36
C ILE A 185 -7.02 6.92 -15.01
N PRO A 186 -6.20 6.56 -13.99
CA PRO A 186 -6.06 5.18 -13.55
C PRO A 186 -7.41 4.53 -13.20
N LEU A 187 -8.29 5.25 -12.50
CA LEU A 187 -9.59 4.75 -12.10
C LEU A 187 -10.48 4.42 -13.31
N PHE A 188 -10.53 5.29 -14.31
CA PHE A 188 -11.27 5.05 -15.55
C PHE A 188 -10.69 3.90 -16.36
N ILE A 189 -9.36 3.78 -16.44
CA ILE A 189 -8.69 2.64 -17.09
C ILE A 189 -9.10 1.33 -16.40
N MET A 190 -9.06 1.30 -15.07
CA MET A 190 -9.47 0.13 -14.29
C MET A 190 -10.95 -0.22 -14.52
N MET A 191 -11.84 0.77 -14.41
CA MET A 191 -13.27 0.57 -14.69
C MET A 191 -13.51 0.02 -16.09
N GLY A 192 -12.92 0.62 -17.13
CA GLY A 192 -13.04 0.15 -18.50
C GLY A 192 -12.56 -1.30 -18.66
N CYS A 193 -11.40 -1.63 -18.09
CA CYS A 193 -10.87 -3.00 -18.09
C CYS A 193 -11.87 -3.98 -17.45
N TYR A 194 -12.41 -3.64 -16.28
CA TYR A 194 -13.30 -4.52 -15.53
C TYR A 194 -14.66 -4.69 -16.21
N LEU A 195 -15.25 -3.62 -16.74
CA LEU A 195 -16.50 -3.69 -17.50
C LEU A 195 -16.37 -4.64 -18.69
N VAL A 196 -15.30 -4.53 -19.46
CA VAL A 196 -15.09 -5.41 -20.62
C VAL A 196 -14.81 -6.85 -20.19
N ILE A 197 -14.06 -7.07 -19.11
CA ILE A 197 -13.82 -8.42 -18.57
C ILE A 197 -15.14 -9.06 -18.12
N ILE A 198 -15.95 -8.34 -17.34
CA ILE A 198 -17.26 -8.82 -16.85
C ILE A 198 -18.18 -9.13 -18.03
N TYR A 199 -18.26 -8.24 -19.02
CA TYR A 199 -19.04 -8.47 -20.23
C TYR A 199 -18.64 -9.77 -20.95
N ASN A 200 -17.33 -10.02 -21.11
CA ASN A 200 -16.80 -11.24 -21.73
C ASN A 200 -17.02 -12.50 -20.88
N PHE A 201 -17.14 -12.36 -19.55
CA PHE A 201 -17.51 -13.47 -18.67
C PHE A 201 -18.98 -13.83 -18.79
N ILE A 202 -19.88 -12.85 -18.82
CA ILE A 202 -21.34 -13.05 -18.94
C ILE A 202 -21.68 -13.67 -20.31
N HIS A 203 -21.06 -13.19 -21.39
CA HIS A 203 -21.36 -13.65 -22.75
C HIS A 203 -20.61 -14.94 -23.16
N GLY A 204 -19.97 -15.64 -22.22
CA GLY A 204 -19.30 -16.91 -22.52
C GLY A 204 -18.08 -16.83 -23.45
N LYS A 205 -17.61 -15.63 -23.82
CA LYS A 205 -16.47 -15.39 -24.74
C LYS A 205 -15.13 -15.87 -24.18
N THR A 206 -15.09 -16.26 -22.91
CA THR A 206 -13.93 -16.78 -22.18
C THR A 206 -13.94 -18.30 -21.97
N SER A 207 -14.85 -19.03 -22.63
CA SER A 207 -15.01 -20.49 -22.49
C SER A 207 -13.73 -21.30 -22.76
N LYS A 208 -12.83 -20.76 -23.60
CA LYS A 208 -11.52 -21.38 -23.90
C LYS A 208 -10.49 -21.26 -22.76
N LEU A 209 -10.75 -20.44 -21.74
CA LEU A 209 -9.84 -20.22 -20.62
C LEU A 209 -10.02 -21.31 -19.55
N LYS A 210 -8.91 -21.85 -19.02
CA LYS A 210 -8.97 -22.86 -17.95
C LYS A 210 -9.75 -22.29 -16.73
N PRO A 211 -10.71 -23.04 -16.14
CA PRO A 211 -11.52 -22.54 -15.03
C PRO A 211 -10.71 -21.96 -13.86
N LYS A 212 -9.64 -22.66 -13.45
CA LYS A 212 -8.72 -22.19 -12.38
C LYS A 212 -8.01 -20.87 -12.72
N ALA A 213 -7.71 -20.63 -13.99
CA ALA A 213 -7.08 -19.37 -14.43
C ALA A 213 -8.09 -18.22 -14.44
N LYS A 214 -9.33 -18.49 -14.84
CA LYS A 214 -10.45 -17.55 -14.79
C LYS A 214 -10.74 -17.11 -13.35
N GLU A 215 -10.96 -18.06 -12.45
CA GLU A 215 -11.20 -17.79 -11.01
C GLU A 215 -10.06 -16.98 -10.39
N ARG A 216 -8.81 -17.35 -10.70
CA ARG A 216 -7.64 -16.60 -10.25
C ARG A 216 -7.67 -15.15 -10.70
N SER A 217 -7.95 -14.87 -11.98
CA SER A 217 -8.02 -13.50 -12.48
C SER A 217 -9.18 -12.72 -11.86
N ILE A 218 -10.34 -13.35 -11.63
CA ILE A 218 -11.46 -12.73 -10.93
C ILE A 218 -11.05 -12.31 -9.52
N ARG A 219 -10.39 -13.20 -8.77
CA ARG A 219 -9.91 -12.86 -7.41
C ARG A 219 -8.93 -11.69 -7.43
N ILE A 220 -8.01 -11.63 -8.40
CA ILE A 220 -7.11 -10.47 -8.56
C ILE A 220 -7.92 -9.19 -8.76
N ILE A 221 -8.87 -9.20 -9.70
CA ILE A 221 -9.70 -8.02 -10.03
C ILE A 221 -10.49 -7.56 -8.80
N VAL A 222 -11.14 -8.48 -8.09
CA VAL A 222 -11.91 -8.16 -6.88
C VAL A 222 -11.01 -7.56 -5.80
N THR A 223 -9.81 -8.11 -5.59
CA THR A 223 -8.82 -7.55 -4.64
C THR A 223 -8.42 -6.13 -5.03
N LEU A 224 -8.11 -5.88 -6.30
CA LEU A 224 -7.72 -4.55 -6.79
C LEU A 224 -8.86 -3.53 -6.63
N ILE A 225 -10.10 -3.91 -6.97
CA ILE A 225 -11.29 -3.06 -6.78
C ILE A 225 -11.45 -2.72 -5.30
N ALA A 226 -11.41 -3.73 -4.42
CA ALA A 226 -11.57 -3.51 -2.99
C ALA A 226 -10.49 -2.57 -2.44
N GLN A 227 -9.23 -2.75 -2.83
CA GLN A 227 -8.12 -1.91 -2.40
C GLN A 227 -8.28 -0.46 -2.88
N VAL A 228 -8.70 -0.25 -4.13
CA VAL A 228 -8.98 1.10 -4.65
C VAL A 228 -10.13 1.77 -3.88
N LEU A 229 -11.25 1.07 -3.71
CA LEU A 229 -12.43 1.62 -3.05
C LEU A 229 -12.22 1.88 -1.55
N ILE A 230 -11.48 1.02 -0.85
CA ILE A 230 -11.27 1.13 0.59
C ILE A 230 -10.11 2.07 0.91
N CYS A 231 -8.99 1.98 0.19
CA CYS A 231 -7.76 2.70 0.57
C CYS A 231 -7.57 4.03 -0.16
N PHE A 232 -7.89 4.08 -1.46
CA PHE A 232 -7.50 5.23 -2.28
C PHE A 232 -8.65 6.20 -2.55
N VAL A 233 -9.86 5.71 -2.83
CA VAL A 233 -11.02 6.58 -3.13
C VAL A 233 -11.36 7.52 -1.96
N PRO A 234 -11.43 7.06 -0.68
CA PRO A 234 -11.78 7.95 0.42
C PRO A 234 -10.75 9.08 0.59
N PHE A 235 -9.46 8.75 0.43
CA PHE A 235 -8.37 9.72 0.49
C PHE A 235 -8.48 10.78 -0.61
N HIS A 236 -8.69 10.39 -1.87
CA HIS A 236 -8.77 11.36 -2.96
C HIS A 236 -10.06 12.19 -2.94
N ILE A 237 -11.17 11.63 -2.45
CA ILE A 237 -12.39 12.40 -2.19
C ILE A 237 -12.11 13.46 -1.12
N CYS A 238 -11.52 13.06 0.01
CA CYS A 238 -11.15 14.00 1.06
C CYS A 238 -10.18 15.08 0.54
N PHE A 239 -9.14 14.68 -0.19
CA PHE A 239 -8.19 15.59 -0.83
C PHE A 239 -8.88 16.61 -1.73
N ALA A 240 -9.82 16.17 -2.59
CA ALA A 240 -10.56 17.05 -3.48
C ALA A 240 -11.45 18.05 -2.72
N PHE A 241 -12.13 17.62 -1.66
CA PHE A 241 -12.92 18.52 -0.81
C PHE A 241 -12.06 19.56 -0.10
N LEU A 242 -10.91 19.14 0.45
CA LEU A 242 -9.98 20.06 1.12
C LEU A 242 -9.39 21.10 0.17
N MET A 243 -9.22 20.77 -1.11
CA MET A 243 -8.78 21.75 -2.13
C MET A 243 -9.86 22.80 -2.45
N LEU A 244 -11.14 22.46 -2.28
CA LEU A 244 -12.27 23.35 -2.57
C LEU A 244 -12.71 24.20 -1.38
N GLN A 245 -12.29 23.86 -0.16
CA GLN A 245 -12.67 24.56 1.06
C GLN A 245 -11.74 25.74 1.33
N ASP A 246 -12.30 26.90 1.71
CA ASP A 246 -11.52 28.06 2.16
C ASP A 246 -11.23 28.03 3.66
N ASP A 247 -9.97 28.35 3.98
CA ASP A 247 -9.36 28.64 5.28
C ASP A 247 -10.04 28.06 6.51
N ASN A 248 -10.06 26.73 6.60
CA ASN A 248 -10.18 26.08 7.90
C ASN A 248 -8.89 25.30 8.18
N THR A 249 -8.00 25.92 8.95
CA THR A 249 -6.72 25.35 9.40
C THR A 249 -6.87 24.39 10.59
N ALA A 250 -8.11 24.08 10.97
CA ALA A 250 -8.41 23.15 12.06
C ALA A 250 -8.22 21.69 11.61
N TYR A 251 -7.72 20.87 12.53
CA TYR A 251 -7.58 19.43 12.38
C TYR A 251 -8.86 18.80 11.81
N ASN A 252 -8.71 18.00 10.75
CA ASN A 252 -9.82 17.28 10.13
C ASN A 252 -9.71 15.76 10.43
N PRO A 253 -10.55 15.20 11.33
CA PRO A 253 -10.57 13.77 11.65
C PRO A 253 -10.81 12.87 10.43
N TRP A 254 -11.57 13.36 9.45
CA TRP A 254 -11.82 12.64 8.20
C TRP A 254 -10.56 12.54 7.33
N ALA A 255 -9.76 13.60 7.26
CA ALA A 255 -8.47 13.60 6.55
C ALA A 255 -7.48 12.61 7.19
N ALA A 256 -7.42 12.60 8.52
CA ALA A 256 -6.64 11.63 9.29
C ALA A 256 -7.06 10.18 9.01
N PHE A 257 -8.36 9.89 9.11
CA PHE A 257 -8.89 8.56 8.89
C PHE A 257 -8.65 8.04 7.46
N THR A 258 -8.93 8.88 6.46
CA THR A 258 -8.71 8.50 5.05
C THR A 258 -7.21 8.33 4.72
N THR A 259 -6.33 9.06 5.41
CA THR A 259 -4.88 8.82 5.35
C THR A 259 -4.51 7.46 5.94
N PHE A 260 -5.08 7.06 7.08
CA PHE A 260 -4.87 5.69 7.60
C PHE A 260 -5.32 4.62 6.60
N LEU A 261 -6.49 4.78 5.98
CA LEU A 261 -6.97 3.85 4.95
C LEU A 261 -6.00 3.75 3.76
N MET A 262 -5.46 4.88 3.29
CA MET A 262 -4.44 4.89 2.24
C MET A 262 -3.19 4.12 2.67
N ASN A 263 -2.68 4.35 3.88
CA ASN A 263 -1.50 3.66 4.41
C ASN A 263 -1.72 2.14 4.57
N LEU A 264 -2.95 1.72 4.89
CA LEU A 264 -3.33 0.33 5.05
C LEU A 264 -3.17 -0.48 3.76
N SER A 265 -3.20 0.18 2.58
CA SER A 265 -3.03 -0.48 1.29
C SER A 265 -1.74 -1.31 1.23
N THR A 266 -0.62 -0.77 1.74
CA THR A 266 0.70 -1.45 1.83
C THR A 266 0.64 -2.82 2.53
N CYS A 267 -0.30 -3.01 3.46
CA CYS A 267 -0.51 -4.27 4.16
C CYS A 267 -1.43 -5.21 3.38
N LEU A 268 -2.44 -4.65 2.68
CA LEU A 268 -3.42 -5.42 1.91
C LEU A 268 -2.84 -6.07 0.66
N ASP A 269 -1.70 -5.57 0.16
CA ASP A 269 -0.98 -6.17 -0.97
C ASP A 269 -0.57 -7.63 -0.72
N VAL A 270 -0.51 -8.09 0.54
CA VAL A 270 -0.34 -9.51 0.87
C VAL A 270 -1.36 -10.41 0.18
N ILE A 271 -2.62 -9.94 0.06
CA ILE A 271 -3.72 -10.70 -0.58
C ILE A 271 -3.43 -10.83 -2.07
N LEU A 272 -3.04 -9.72 -2.70
CA LEU A 272 -2.70 -9.66 -4.11
C LEU A 272 -1.49 -10.57 -4.43
N TYR A 273 -0.41 -10.46 -3.66
CA TYR A 273 0.79 -11.29 -3.81
C TYR A 273 0.48 -12.77 -3.60
N TYR A 274 -0.34 -13.10 -2.60
CA TYR A 274 -0.78 -14.47 -2.36
C TYR A 274 -1.57 -15.02 -3.55
N ILE A 275 -2.49 -14.27 -4.16
CA ILE A 275 -3.24 -14.75 -5.32
C ILE A 275 -2.33 -14.91 -6.56
N VAL A 276 -1.36 -14.01 -6.74
CA VAL A 276 -0.54 -13.91 -7.96
C VAL A 276 0.73 -14.77 -7.95
N SER A 277 1.24 -15.20 -6.80
CA SER A 277 2.50 -15.93 -6.73
C SER A 277 2.39 -17.24 -5.95
N LYS A 278 2.55 -18.37 -6.65
CA LYS A 278 2.61 -19.69 -5.99
C LYS A 278 3.84 -19.80 -5.08
N GLN A 279 4.93 -19.16 -5.46
CA GLN A 279 6.15 -19.11 -4.66
C GLN A 279 5.90 -18.34 -3.35
N PHE A 280 5.20 -17.20 -3.43
CA PHE A 280 4.82 -16.42 -2.25
C PHE A 280 3.86 -17.22 -1.36
N GLN A 281 2.84 -17.87 -1.95
CA GLN A 281 1.96 -18.80 -1.24
C GLN A 281 2.74 -19.85 -0.46
N ALA A 282 3.71 -20.51 -1.11
CA ALA A 282 4.53 -21.54 -0.46
C ALA A 282 5.33 -20.99 0.72
N ARG A 283 5.87 -19.77 0.62
CA ARG A 283 6.58 -19.12 1.74
C ARG A 283 5.63 -18.80 2.89
N VAL A 284 4.49 -18.18 2.61
CA VAL A 284 3.47 -17.89 3.64
C VAL A 284 2.99 -19.18 4.33
N ILE A 285 2.69 -20.23 3.55
CA ILE A 285 2.28 -21.53 4.08
C ILE A 285 3.38 -22.14 4.94
N SER A 286 4.66 -22.09 4.51
CA SER A 286 5.77 -22.63 5.30
C SER A 286 5.91 -21.95 6.66
N VAL A 287 5.73 -20.63 6.72
CA VAL A 287 5.74 -19.87 7.98
C VAL A 287 4.56 -20.26 8.87
N ILE A 288 3.36 -20.41 8.29
CA ILE A 288 2.16 -20.82 9.04
C ILE A 288 2.32 -22.25 9.58
N LEU A 289 2.83 -23.19 8.77
CA LEU A 289 3.08 -24.57 9.18
C LEU A 289 4.13 -24.65 10.27
N TYR A 290 5.24 -23.91 10.12
CA TYR A 290 6.28 -23.82 11.14
C TYR A 290 5.73 -23.24 12.45
N ARG A 291 4.91 -22.19 12.38
CA ARG A 291 4.22 -21.62 13.55
C ARG A 291 3.28 -22.63 14.20
N ASN A 292 2.54 -23.41 13.41
CA ASN A 292 1.63 -24.45 13.91
C ASN A 292 2.41 -25.59 14.58
N TYR A 293 3.56 -25.97 14.02
CA TYR A 293 4.49 -26.92 14.62
C TYR A 293 5.04 -26.41 15.95
N LEU A 294 5.54 -25.17 16.03
CA LEU A 294 5.99 -24.60 17.30
C LEU A 294 4.88 -24.55 18.36
N ARG A 295 3.64 -24.24 17.94
CA ARG A 295 2.46 -24.28 18.83
C ARG A 295 2.11 -25.69 19.29
N SER A 296 2.34 -26.73 18.50
CA SER A 296 2.11 -28.12 18.92
C SER A 296 3.19 -28.60 19.88
N VAL A 297 4.46 -28.26 19.63
CA VAL A 297 5.58 -28.55 20.53
C VAL A 297 5.38 -27.87 21.88
N ARG A 298 5.00 -26.58 21.92
CA ARG A 298 4.71 -25.86 23.17
C ARG A 298 3.57 -26.53 23.95
N ARG A 299 2.49 -26.95 23.29
CA ARG A 299 1.38 -27.68 23.93
C ARG A 299 1.83 -29.04 24.50
N LYS A 300 2.70 -29.75 23.79
CA LYS A 300 3.26 -31.04 24.26
C LYS A 300 4.15 -30.83 25.50
N SER A 301 5.01 -29.81 25.48
CA SER A 301 5.86 -29.42 26.61
C SER A 301 5.05 -29.07 27.87
N PHE A 302 3.94 -28.32 27.70
CA PHE A 302 3.07 -27.93 28.82
C PHE A 302 2.37 -29.15 29.44
N ARG A 303 1.90 -30.08 28.59
CA ARG A 303 1.35 -31.37 29.06
C ARG A 303 2.37 -32.20 29.83
N THR A 304 3.60 -32.34 29.33
CA THR A 304 4.65 -33.11 30.03
C THR A 304 5.13 -32.44 31.32
N GLY A 305 5.13 -31.10 31.39
CA GLY A 305 5.45 -30.36 32.63
C GLY A 305 4.36 -30.51 33.70
N SER A 306 3.08 -30.46 33.31
CA SER A 306 1.95 -30.68 34.22
C SER A 306 1.91 -32.12 34.75
N VAL A 307 2.20 -33.13 33.93
CA VAL A 307 2.25 -34.54 34.37
C VAL A 307 3.40 -34.76 35.37
N ARG A 308 4.57 -34.14 35.17
CA ARG A 308 5.66 -34.20 36.15
C ARG A 308 5.32 -33.49 37.47
N SER A 309 4.63 -32.35 37.42
CA SER A 309 4.16 -31.64 38.63
C SER A 309 3.12 -32.45 39.41
N LEU A 310 2.17 -33.11 38.75
CA LEU A 310 1.17 -33.97 39.38
C LEU A 310 1.81 -35.22 40.00
N ASN A 311 2.79 -35.83 39.32
CA ASN A 311 3.51 -36.98 39.89
C ASN A 311 4.36 -36.58 41.11
N ASN A 312 4.96 -35.38 41.12
CA ASN A 312 5.67 -34.89 42.30
C ASN A 312 4.71 -34.59 43.47
N MET A 313 3.54 -34.00 43.21
CA MET A 313 2.54 -33.78 44.27
C MET A 313 2.01 -35.10 44.86
N ASN A 314 1.78 -36.11 44.02
CA ASN A 314 1.37 -37.43 44.50
C ASN A 314 2.47 -38.17 45.27
N SER A 315 3.75 -37.84 45.03
CA SER A 315 4.89 -38.43 45.72
C SER A 315 5.25 -37.73 47.03
N GLU A 316 4.79 -36.49 47.27
CA GLU A 316 4.94 -35.79 48.56
C GLU A 316 3.76 -36.03 49.52
N MET A 317 2.72 -36.71 49.06
CA MET A 317 1.48 -36.94 49.82
C MET A 317 1.31 -38.42 50.28
N ILE A 318 2.34 -39.24 50.09
CA ILE A 318 2.49 -40.62 50.59
C ILE A 318 3.65 -40.64 51.57
#